data_AF-A0A815W5T0-F1
#
_entry.id   AF-A0A815W5T0-F1
#
_cell.length_a   1.000
_cell.length_b   1.000
_cell.length_c   1.000
_cell.angle_alpha   90.00
_cell.angle_beta   90.00
_cell.angle_gamma   90.00
#
_symmetry.space_group_name_H-M   'P 1'
#
loop_
_entity.id
_entity.type
_entity.pdbx_description
1 polymer ?
#
loop_
_entity_poly.entity_id
_entity_poly.type
_entity_poly.pdbx_seq_one_letter_code
_entity_poly.pdbx_strand_id
1 'polypeptide(L)'
;MVDNSGTKVSQLCVVALIGKSTLFEQQCNKSWKLNQVIQTPAFKEHSINNNEDDFEHYYDHINNTIYIHLRSFHDTYQLLHLIDNMNDDTSMQNFAQLWENKQANFIKKCLICFLLS
;
A
#
# COMPACT_ATOMS: atom_id res chain seq x y z
N MET A 1 -6.70 28.04 16.99
CA MET A 1 -6.29 28.76 18.21
C MET A 1 -4.79 28.60 18.33
N VAL A 2 -4.05 29.69 18.41
CA VAL A 2 -2.57 29.70 18.46
C VAL A 2 -2.18 29.69 19.93
N ASP A 3 -1.53 28.63 20.39
CA ASP A 3 -0.94 28.61 21.73
C ASP A 3 0.30 29.50 21.78
N ASN A 4 0.40 30.26 22.87
CA ASN A 4 1.28 31.42 23.05
C ASN A 4 2.74 31.04 23.39
N SER A 5 3.23 29.89 22.92
CA SER A 5 4.55 29.35 23.23
C SER A 5 5.55 29.37 22.06
N GLY A 6 5.20 29.98 20.92
CA GLY A 6 6.08 30.08 19.73
C GLY A 6 6.47 28.74 19.10
N THR A 7 6.00 27.63 19.64
CA THR A 7 6.20 26.28 19.16
C THR A 7 5.05 25.96 18.21
N LYS A 8 5.33 25.91 16.90
CA LYS A 8 4.40 25.32 15.94
C LYS A 8 4.12 23.90 16.41
N VAL A 9 2.91 23.63 16.88
CA VAL A 9 2.41 22.26 17.03
C VAL A 9 2.45 21.67 15.63
N SER A 10 3.40 20.78 15.36
CA SER A 10 3.45 20.08 14.08
C SER A 10 2.22 19.18 14.03
N GLN A 11 1.23 19.55 13.22
CA GLN A 11 0.07 18.70 12.99
C GLN A 11 0.54 17.47 12.20
N LEU A 12 0.14 16.28 12.66
CA LEU A 12 0.45 15.02 11.97
C LEU A 12 -0.35 14.97 10.67
N CYS A 13 0.33 14.71 9.56
CA CYS A 13 -0.30 14.46 8.27
C CYS A 13 -0.26 12.96 7.96
N VAL A 14 -1.32 12.41 7.37
CA VAL A 14 -1.35 11.03 6.89
C VAL A 14 -1.65 11.05 5.41
N VAL A 15 -0.84 10.36 4.60
CA VAL A 15 -0.97 10.28 3.15
C VAL A 15 -1.08 8.81 2.76
N ALA A 16 -2.25 8.40 2.29
CA ALA A 16 -2.46 7.04 1.77
C ALA A 16 -2.36 7.01 0.24
N LEU A 17 -1.56 6.09 -0.30
CA LEU A 17 -1.49 5.81 -1.73
C LEU A 17 -2.28 4.54 -2.06
N ILE A 18 -3.39 4.73 -2.77
CA ILE A 18 -4.27 3.68 -3.29
C ILE A 18 -4.20 3.73 -4.81
N GLY A 19 -4.12 2.56 -5.44
CA GLY A 19 -4.10 2.48 -6.90
C GLY A 19 -3.63 1.13 -7.41
N LYS A 20 -3.34 1.07 -8.70
CA LYS A 20 -2.84 -0.11 -9.40
C LYS A 20 -1.42 0.14 -9.91
N SER A 21 -0.58 -0.88 -9.86
CA SER A 21 0.78 -0.85 -10.42
C SER A 21 0.91 -1.86 -11.56
N THR A 22 1.64 -1.49 -12.61
CA THR A 22 1.95 -2.35 -13.76
C THR A 22 3.38 -2.89 -13.70
N LEU A 23 3.64 -4.06 -14.27
CA LEU A 23 4.98 -4.71 -14.28
C LEU A 23 6.00 -4.07 -15.23
N PHE A 24 5.53 -3.46 -16.32
CA PHE A 24 6.40 -3.17 -17.47
C PHE A 24 7.19 -1.87 -17.37
N GLU A 25 6.87 -1.04 -16.39
CA GLU A 25 7.47 0.29 -16.24
C GLU A 25 7.85 0.49 -14.78
N GLN A 26 9.14 0.35 -14.46
CA GLN A 26 9.68 0.57 -13.11
C GLN A 26 9.27 1.94 -12.54
N GLN A 27 9.04 2.93 -13.41
CA GLN A 27 8.63 4.30 -13.06
C GLN A 27 7.10 4.45 -12.88
N CYS A 28 6.31 3.40 -13.06
CA CYS A 28 4.85 3.43 -12.97
C CYS A 28 4.30 2.57 -11.82
N ASN A 29 5.15 2.17 -10.89
CA ASN A 29 4.72 1.52 -9.65
C ASN A 29 4.43 2.57 -8.55
N LYS A 30 3.57 2.22 -7.60
CA LYS A 30 3.19 3.10 -6.48
C LYS A 30 4.39 3.46 -5.58
N SER A 31 5.22 2.47 -5.25
CA SER A 31 6.40 2.64 -4.38
C SER A 31 7.37 3.69 -4.94
N TRP A 32 7.63 3.67 -6.24
CA TRP A 32 8.48 4.63 -6.95
C TRP A 32 7.94 6.04 -6.82
N LYS A 33 6.64 6.25 -7.06
CA LYS A 33 6.02 7.58 -6.92
C LYS A 33 6.12 8.11 -5.48
N LEU A 34 5.89 7.26 -4.47
CA LEU A 34 6.07 7.67 -3.07
C LEU A 34 7.53 8.00 -2.77
N ASN A 35 8.47 7.17 -3.20
CA ASN A 35 9.89 7.40 -2.97
C ASN A 35 10.37 8.71 -3.64
N GLN A 36 9.82 9.09 -4.78
CA GLN A 36 10.09 10.39 -5.41
C GLN A 36 9.55 11.56 -4.58
N VAL A 37 8.34 11.44 -4.02
CA VAL A 37 7.75 12.48 -3.16
C VAL A 37 8.52 12.63 -1.85
N ILE A 38 8.91 11.51 -1.23
CA ILE A 38 9.61 11.45 0.06
C ILE A 38 11.11 11.73 -0.11
N GLN A 39 11.63 11.65 -1.35
CA GLN A 39 13.06 11.75 -1.68
C GLN A 39 13.93 10.73 -0.93
N THR A 40 13.34 9.58 -0.57
CA THR A 40 13.97 8.49 0.18
C THR A 40 13.43 7.15 -0.35
N PRO A 41 14.27 6.11 -0.52
CA PRO A 41 13.81 4.78 -0.94
C PRO A 41 13.11 4.03 0.21
N ALA A 42 12.02 4.59 0.72
CA ALA A 42 11.29 4.09 1.88
C ALA A 42 10.47 2.82 1.58
N PHE A 43 9.89 2.75 0.38
CA PHE A 43 9.06 1.64 -0.05
C PHE A 43 9.82 0.76 -1.03
N LYS A 44 9.84 -0.55 -0.79
CA LYS A 44 10.53 -1.50 -1.68
C LYS A 44 9.70 -1.75 -2.93
N GLU A 45 10.38 -1.86 -4.06
CA GLU A 45 9.77 -2.35 -5.29
C GLU A 45 9.76 -3.87 -5.25
N HIS A 46 8.61 -4.50 -5.54
CA HIS A 46 8.51 -5.93 -5.82
C HIS A 46 9.04 -6.90 -4.74
N SER A 47 9.04 -6.55 -3.45
CA SER A 47 9.52 -7.48 -2.43
C SER A 47 8.55 -8.65 -2.25
N ILE A 48 8.95 -9.84 -2.72
CA ILE A 48 8.34 -11.15 -2.44
C ILE A 48 8.67 -11.65 -1.02
N ASN A 49 9.09 -10.75 -0.12
CA ASN A 49 9.16 -11.18 1.26
C ASN A 49 7.72 -11.42 1.70
N ASN A 50 7.46 -12.67 2.06
CA ASN A 50 6.21 -13.28 2.54
C ASN A 50 5.54 -12.58 3.74
N ASN A 51 5.90 -11.33 4.03
CA ASN A 51 5.07 -10.48 4.85
C ASN A 51 3.83 -10.16 4.01
N GLU A 52 2.76 -10.87 4.35
CA GLU A 52 1.39 -10.72 3.85
C GLU A 52 0.78 -9.34 4.14
N ASP A 53 1.59 -8.41 4.67
CA ASP A 53 1.14 -7.09 5.04
C ASP A 53 0.81 -6.29 3.77
N ASP A 54 -0.49 -6.09 3.55
CA ASP A 54 -1.00 -5.25 2.48
C ASP A 54 -0.75 -3.75 2.72
N PHE A 55 -0.38 -3.37 3.95
CA PHE A 55 -0.02 -2.00 4.31
C PHE A 55 1.48 -1.89 4.59
N GLU A 56 2.19 -1.20 3.71
CA GLU A 56 3.51 -0.68 4.01
C GLU A 56 3.38 0.75 4.53
N HIS A 57 4.25 1.16 5.44
CA HIS A 57 4.22 2.52 5.97
C HIS A 57 5.62 3.10 6.18
N TYR A 58 5.71 4.42 6.11
CA TYR A 58 6.92 5.18 6.41
C TYR A 58 6.54 6.45 7.17
N TYR A 59 7.22 6.72 8.28
CA TYR A 59 7.04 7.95 9.04
C TYR A 59 8.19 8.92 8.75
N ASP A 60 7.86 10.03 8.10
CA ASP A 60 8.75 11.14 7.87
C ASP A 60 8.74 12.07 9.09
N HIS A 61 9.75 11.88 9.95
CA HIS A 61 9.93 12.69 11.16
C HIS A 61 10.21 14.16 10.88
N ILE A 62 10.72 14.51 9.69
CA ILE A 62 11.07 15.89 9.33
C ILE A 62 9.80 16.67 8.99
N ASN A 63 8.93 16.07 8.18
CA ASN A 63 7.66 16.69 7.78
C ASN A 63 6.48 16.34 8.69
N ASN A 64 6.69 15.48 9.69
CA ASN A 64 5.65 14.94 10.57
C ASN A 64 4.50 14.30 9.77
N THR A 65 4.86 13.44 8.81
CA THR A 65 3.93 12.83 7.86
C THR A 65 4.07 11.31 7.86
N ILE A 66 2.96 10.59 7.99
CA ILE A 66 2.89 9.14 7.81
C ILE A 66 2.43 8.85 6.39
N TYR A 67 3.26 8.16 5.62
CA TYR A 67 2.90 7.65 4.31
C TYR A 67 2.45 6.20 4.43
N ILE A 68 1.29 5.87 3.88
CA ILE A 68 0.70 4.53 3.85
C ILE A 68 0.64 4.08 2.39
N HIS A 69 1.28 2.97 2.06
CA HIS A 69 1.25 2.35 0.75
C HIS A 69 0.37 1.09 0.81
N LEU A 70 -0.80 1.14 0.16
CA LEU A 70 -1.68 -0.02 0.06
C LEU A 70 -1.27 -0.89 -1.13
N ARG A 71 -0.66 -2.04 -0.84
CA ARG A 71 -0.44 -3.15 -1.77
C ARG A 71 -1.72 -3.97 -1.92
N SER A 72 -2.01 -4.42 -3.13
CA SER A 72 -3.20 -5.24 -3.36
C SER A 72 -3.04 -6.16 -4.57
N PHE A 73 -3.96 -7.12 -4.73
CA PHE A 73 -4.04 -7.96 -5.93
C PHE A 73 -4.36 -7.18 -7.22
N HIS A 74 -4.61 -5.86 -7.16
CA HIS A 74 -4.67 -5.01 -8.34
C HIS A 74 -3.29 -4.56 -8.84
N ASP A 75 -2.24 -4.77 -8.06
CA ASP A 75 -0.86 -4.66 -8.53
C ASP A 75 -0.50 -5.90 -9.33
N THR A 76 -0.01 -5.74 -10.55
CA THR A 76 0.21 -6.89 -11.46
C THR A 76 1.12 -7.95 -10.83
N TYR A 77 2.12 -7.53 -10.06
CA TYR A 77 3.01 -8.44 -9.33
C TYR A 77 2.26 -9.33 -8.32
N GLN A 78 1.34 -8.75 -7.54
CA GLN A 78 0.53 -9.48 -6.56
C GLN A 78 -0.52 -10.36 -7.24
N LEU A 79 -1.05 -9.93 -8.38
CA LEU A 79 -1.99 -10.71 -9.19
C LEU A 79 -1.32 -11.99 -9.75
N LEU A 80 -0.10 -11.87 -10.27
CA LEU A 80 0.65 -13.04 -10.76
C LEU A 80 0.88 -14.05 -9.63
N HIS A 81 1.38 -13.59 -8.48
CA HIS A 81 1.59 -14.45 -7.31
C HIS A 81 0.29 -15.13 -6.83
N LEU A 82 -0.85 -14.43 -6.89
CA LEU A 82 -2.15 -15.02 -6.57
C LEU A 82 -2.53 -16.16 -7.55
N ILE A 83 -2.24 -15.99 -8.85
CA ILE A 83 -2.53 -16.99 -9.88
C ILE A 83 -1.58 -18.18 -9.74
N ASP A 84 -0.28 -17.93 -9.53
CA ASP A 84 0.73 -18.98 -9.34
C ASP A 84 0.37 -19.86 -8.15
N ASN A 85 0.01 -19.26 -7.01
CA ASN A 85 -0.41 -20.01 -5.82
C ASN A 85 -1.71 -20.79 -6.03
N MET A 86 -2.62 -20.32 -6.88
CA MET A 86 -3.84 -21.08 -7.20
C MET A 86 -3.56 -22.33 -8.05
N ASN A 87 -2.50 -22.31 -8.86
CA ASN A 87 -2.11 -23.47 -9.66
C ASN A 87 -1.44 -24.57 -8.81
N ASP A 88 -0.82 -24.19 -7.70
CA ASP A 88 -0.13 -25.10 -6.78
C ASP A 88 -1.04 -25.68 -5.70
N ASP A 89 -2.15 -25.01 -5.36
CA ASP A 89 -3.08 -25.47 -4.32
C ASP A 89 -4.05 -26.55 -4.85
N THR A 90 -3.93 -27.77 -4.33
CA THR A 90 -4.84 -28.90 -4.62
C THR A 90 -6.25 -28.72 -4.03
N SER A 91 -6.45 -27.69 -3.23
CA SER A 91 -7.77 -27.30 -2.74
C SER A 91 -8.50 -26.55 -3.85
N MET A 92 -9.56 -27.16 -4.37
CA MET A 92 -10.36 -26.59 -5.46
C MET A 92 -11.22 -25.42 -4.94
N GLN A 93 -10.61 -24.35 -4.42
CA GLN A 93 -11.32 -23.10 -4.19
C GLN A 93 -11.73 -22.54 -5.54
N ASN A 94 -13.04 -22.33 -5.72
CA ASN A 94 -13.55 -21.68 -6.91
C ASN A 94 -12.91 -20.28 -7.01
N PHE A 95 -12.24 -20.00 -8.13
CA PHE A 95 -11.65 -18.69 -8.43
C PHE A 95 -12.60 -17.53 -8.09
N ALA A 96 -13.90 -17.69 -8.38
CA ALA A 96 -14.91 -16.68 -8.08
C ALA A 96 -14.97 -16.33 -6.58
N GLN A 97 -14.96 -17.34 -5.71
CA GLN A 97 -15.00 -17.15 -4.26
C GLN A 97 -13.71 -16.51 -3.73
N LEU A 98 -12.55 -16.95 -4.23
CA LEU A 98 -11.27 -16.32 -3.87
C LEU A 98 -11.25 -14.85 -4.30
N TRP A 99 -11.70 -14.57 -5.51
CA TRP A 99 -11.77 -13.23 -6.07
C TRP A 99 -12.69 -12.33 -5.24
N GLU A 100 -13.89 -12.78 -4.91
CA GLU A 100 -14.82 -12.07 -4.01
C GLU A 100 -14.19 -11.76 -2.66
N ASN A 101 -13.51 -12.74 -2.05
CA ASN A 101 -12.82 -12.55 -0.78
C ASN A 101 -11.71 -11.48 -0.87
N LYS A 102 -10.91 -11.51 -1.95
CA LYS A 102 -9.85 -10.52 -2.17
C LYS A 102 -10.43 -9.12 -2.40
N GLN A 103 -11.52 -9.01 -3.16
CA GLN A 103 -12.25 -7.75 -3.38
C GLN A 103 -12.80 -7.17 -2.07
N ALA A 104 -13.49 -7.98 -1.27
CA ALA A 104 -14.04 -7.55 0.01
C ALA A 104 -12.93 -7.07 0.97
N ASN A 105 -11.80 -7.78 1.02
CA ASN A 105 -10.65 -7.37 1.83
C ASN A 105 -10.00 -6.08 1.32
N PHE A 106 -9.91 -5.88 0.00
CA PHE A 106 -9.41 -4.63 -0.58
C PHE A 106 -10.30 -3.43 -0.23
N ILE A 107 -11.62 -3.57 -0.32
CA ILE A 107 -12.57 -2.51 0.05
C ILE A 107 -12.40 -2.10 1.52
N LYS A 108 -12.27 -3.07 2.43
CA LYS A 108 -12.03 -2.79 3.86
C LYS A 108 -10.74 -2.00 4.07
N LYS A 109 -9.68 -2.34 3.34
CA LYS A 109 -8.39 -1.64 3.43
C LYS A 109 -8.45 -0.22 2.87
N CYS A 110 -9.14 -0.02 1.73
CA CYS A 110 -9.40 1.30 1.20
C CYS A 110 -10.17 2.15 2.21
N LEU A 111 -11.18 1.59 2.87
CA LEU A 111 -11.94 2.30 3.91
C LEU A 111 -11.03 2.74 5.07
N ILE A 112 -10.11 1.89 5.51
CA ILE A 112 -9.11 2.25 6.54
C ILE A 112 -8.26 3.44 6.06
N CYS A 113 -7.76 3.44 4.83
CA CYS A 113 -7.04 4.59 4.28
C CYS A 113 -7.89 5.87 4.33
N PHE A 114 -9.12 5.85 3.82
CA PHE A 114 -10.01 7.02 3.82
C PHE A 114 -10.38 7.54 5.22
N LEU A 115 -10.34 6.69 6.25
CA LEU A 115 -10.60 7.09 7.62
C LEU A 115 -9.37 7.70 8.30
N LEU A 116 -8.17 7.33 7.87
CA LEU A 116 -6.91 7.74 8.50
C LEU A 116 -6.22 8.92 7.80
N SER A 117 -6.42 9.09 6.48
CA SER A 117 -5.82 10.15 5.65
C SER A 117 -6.87 11.11 5.10
#